data_AF-A0A9Q0NYX3-F1
#
_entry.id   AF-A0A9Q0NYX3-F1
#
_cell.length_a   1.000
_cell.length_b   1.000
_cell.length_c   1.000
_cell.angle_alpha   90.00
_cell.angle_beta   90.00
_cell.angle_gamma   90.00
#
_symmetry.space_group_name_H-M   'P 1'
#
loop_
_entity.id
_entity.type
_entity.pdbx_description
1 polymer ?
#
loop_
_entity_poly.entity_id
_entity_poly.type
_entity_poly.pdbx_seq_one_letter_code
_entity_poly.pdbx_strand_id
1 'polypeptide(L)'
;MNVPTGFLNHVLYFIIFFPIFLFLFFLGCIKGAVFSPFVFLVIAFGDTGIVIGLWPLHLIWSNYCIIKSKRFGPYMKCLLILLVPIPIALWTVVGVVGSAVMGAMYGFIWPVMETFKAISKEGSICRKMIRCFDDGTWSCVLGACTVVRDFSDFSFHSYFSVMDELLESKGEEPIELKVTQIPGCLLAAILGIVVDVHVITIIVLLKAPLMLLKGWHRLIQDLIGREGPFLETVCVPFAALWILLWPIMVLLAIAAGIISSLGFGCFAAAVAYQENSTKRGLLYVIASASIFDEYTNDLLYLQEGSCLPRPRYRKGATSSSSLIPVKGLHERFEAAYVGEQLAMTTTDKATSLKAALIWDSFFKTFEDIGKELLRMGAIGVPDLDAWADSKSKIINNGIPAYAFLECFLRSIKQGSYGLILRDNVEITRLNRPEGTNF
;
A
#
# COMPACT_ATOMS: atom_id res chain seq x y z
N MET A 1 1.70 -25.22 -45.87
CA MET A 1 1.50 -24.80 -44.48
C MET A 1 2.89 -24.45 -43.93
N ASN A 2 3.34 -23.23 -44.19
CA ASN A 2 4.70 -22.80 -43.85
C ASN A 2 4.72 -22.37 -42.39
N VAL A 3 5.21 -23.24 -41.52
CA VAL A 3 5.51 -22.90 -40.13
C VAL A 3 6.61 -21.83 -40.17
N PRO A 4 6.40 -20.63 -39.60
CA PRO A 4 7.41 -19.60 -39.63
C PRO A 4 8.64 -20.12 -38.87
N THR A 5 9.79 -20.14 -39.54
CA THR A 5 11.09 -20.65 -39.05
C THR A 5 11.50 -20.07 -37.69
N GLY A 6 10.99 -18.88 -37.33
CA GLY A 6 11.16 -18.28 -36.00
C GLY A 6 10.46 -19.05 -34.87
N PHE A 7 9.28 -19.62 -35.11
CA PHE A 7 8.50 -20.34 -34.09
C PHE A 7 9.18 -21.66 -33.69
N LEU A 8 9.67 -22.42 -34.66
CA LEU A 8 10.38 -23.68 -34.40
C LEU A 8 11.67 -23.46 -33.59
N ASN A 9 12.40 -22.39 -33.89
CA ASN A 9 13.58 -22.00 -33.12
C ASN A 9 13.22 -21.59 -31.69
N HIS A 10 12.14 -20.84 -31.47
CA HIS A 10 11.69 -20.48 -30.11
C HIS A 10 11.27 -21.72 -29.30
N VAL A 11 10.57 -22.66 -29.93
CA VAL A 11 10.20 -23.93 -29.30
C VAL A 11 11.44 -24.76 -28.95
N LEU A 12 12.44 -24.80 -29.84
CA LEU A 12 13.70 -25.50 -29.59
C LEU A 12 14.50 -24.84 -28.46
N TYR A 13 14.59 -23.50 -28.43
CA TYR A 13 15.19 -22.75 -27.33
C TYR A 13 14.47 -23.03 -26.00
N PHE A 14 13.14 -23.09 -26.01
CA PHE A 14 12.36 -23.43 -24.83
C PHE A 14 12.66 -24.86 -24.33
N ILE A 15 12.71 -25.85 -25.24
CA ILE A 15 13.03 -27.24 -24.91
C ILE A 15 14.45 -27.36 -24.31
N ILE A 16 15.42 -26.60 -24.81
CA ILE A 16 16.80 -26.60 -24.29
C ILE A 16 16.91 -25.82 -22.97
N PHE A 17 16.16 -24.72 -22.83
CA PHE A 17 16.19 -23.88 -21.64
C PHE A 17 15.45 -24.51 -20.44
N PHE A 18 14.38 -25.25 -20.70
CA PHE A 18 13.57 -25.89 -19.67
C PHE A 18 14.37 -26.79 -18.69
N PRO A 19 15.26 -27.71 -19.13
CA PRO A 19 16.07 -28.49 -18.21
C PRO A 19 17.06 -27.63 -17.41
N ILE A 20 17.59 -26.54 -17.97
CA ILE A 20 18.45 -25.59 -17.25
C ILE A 20 17.64 -24.86 -16.19
N PHE A 21 16.42 -24.42 -16.53
CA PHE A 21 15.50 -23.82 -15.58
C PHE A 21 15.17 -24.78 -14.44
N LEU A 22 14.79 -26.02 -14.75
CA LEU A 22 14.51 -27.04 -13.72
C LEU A 22 15.72 -27.27 -12.83
N PHE A 23 16.92 -27.39 -13.40
CA PHE A 23 18.15 -27.53 -12.62
C PHE A 23 18.36 -26.35 -11.67
N LEU A 24 18.27 -25.11 -12.15
CA LEU A 24 18.41 -23.91 -11.32
C LEU A 24 17.30 -23.78 -10.28
N PHE A 25 16.08 -24.19 -10.62
CA PHE A 25 14.95 -24.20 -9.70
C PHE A 25 15.17 -25.21 -8.58
N PHE A 26 15.55 -26.45 -8.90
CA PHE A 26 15.89 -27.47 -7.91
C PHE A 26 17.07 -27.05 -7.04
N LEU A 27 18.13 -26.49 -7.64
CA LEU A 27 19.26 -25.94 -6.91
C LEU A 27 18.82 -24.83 -5.95
N GLY A 28 18.01 -23.90 -6.43
CA GLY A 28 17.41 -22.84 -5.62
C GLY A 28 16.56 -23.38 -4.47
N CYS A 29 15.72 -24.39 -4.72
CA CYS A 29 14.91 -25.05 -3.70
C CYS A 29 15.76 -25.79 -2.66
N ILE A 30 16.84 -26.44 -3.07
CA ILE A 30 17.79 -27.08 -2.13
C ILE A 30 18.44 -26.01 -1.25
N LYS A 31 18.94 -24.92 -1.85
CA LYS A 31 19.52 -23.80 -1.09
C LYS A 31 18.49 -23.18 -0.14
N GLY A 32 17.28 -22.93 -0.63
CA GLY A 32 16.15 -22.46 0.17
C GLY A 32 15.87 -23.41 1.34
N ALA A 33 15.77 -24.72 1.10
CA ALA A 33 15.51 -25.70 2.17
C ALA A 33 16.65 -25.79 3.20
N VAL A 34 17.91 -25.61 2.79
CA VAL A 34 19.07 -25.64 3.69
C VAL A 34 19.19 -24.36 4.52
N PHE A 35 19.01 -23.18 3.91
CA PHE A 35 19.22 -21.89 4.57
C PHE A 35 17.95 -21.33 5.24
N SER A 36 16.76 -21.71 4.77
CA SER A 36 15.48 -21.23 5.33
C SER A 36 15.35 -21.49 6.83
N PRO A 37 15.75 -22.64 7.41
CA PRO A 37 15.70 -22.83 8.86
C PRO A 37 16.56 -21.80 9.62
N PHE A 38 17.78 -21.50 9.15
CA PHE A 38 18.64 -20.52 9.81
C PHE A 38 18.06 -19.11 9.71
N VAL A 39 17.59 -18.73 8.52
CA VAL A 39 16.96 -17.44 8.27
C VAL A 39 15.69 -17.26 9.09
N PHE A 40 14.86 -18.30 9.14
CA PHE A 40 13.65 -18.35 9.96
C PHE A 40 14.00 -18.16 11.44
N LEU A 41 15.02 -18.86 11.96
CA LEU A 41 15.44 -18.71 13.35
C LEU A 41 15.91 -17.28 13.64
N VAL A 42 16.71 -16.67 12.76
CA VAL A 42 17.18 -15.28 12.94
C VAL A 42 16.00 -14.31 12.99
N ILE A 43 15.08 -14.37 12.02
CA ILE A 43 13.93 -13.46 11.95
C ILE A 43 12.94 -13.73 13.09
N ALA A 44 12.53 -14.99 13.28
CA ALA A 44 11.53 -15.34 14.29
C ALA A 44 12.02 -15.00 15.70
N PHE A 45 13.25 -15.36 16.08
CA PHE A 45 13.77 -15.04 17.41
C PHE A 45 14.16 -13.57 17.55
N GLY A 46 14.72 -12.95 16.50
CA GLY A 46 15.07 -11.53 16.51
C GLY A 46 13.85 -10.66 16.72
N ASP A 47 12.83 -10.82 15.88
CA ASP A 47 11.60 -10.03 15.95
C ASP A 47 10.80 -10.35 17.22
N THR A 48 10.71 -11.62 17.63
CA THR A 48 10.06 -11.99 18.89
C THR A 48 10.77 -11.35 20.09
N GLY A 49 12.11 -11.31 20.07
CA GLY A 49 12.91 -10.63 21.09
C GLY A 49 12.64 -9.13 21.14
N ILE A 50 12.55 -8.48 19.97
CA ILE A 50 12.16 -7.06 19.85
C ILE A 50 10.76 -6.83 20.40
N VAL A 51 9.77 -7.64 19.98
CA VAL A 51 8.38 -7.51 20.41
C VAL A 51 8.25 -7.68 21.92
N ILE A 52 8.86 -8.72 22.51
CA ILE A 52 8.82 -8.98 23.95
C ILE A 52 9.56 -7.89 24.72
N GLY A 53 10.73 -7.46 24.24
CA GLY A 53 11.55 -6.42 24.88
C GLY A 53 10.90 -5.04 24.86
N LEU A 54 10.25 -4.68 23.75
CA LEU A 54 9.54 -3.41 23.60
C LEU A 54 8.16 -3.42 24.25
N TRP A 55 7.54 -4.59 24.48
CA TRP A 55 6.21 -4.69 25.10
C TRP A 55 6.05 -3.90 26.40
N PRO A 56 6.90 -4.06 27.44
CA PRO A 56 6.77 -3.29 28.67
C PRO A 56 7.03 -1.79 28.42
N LEU A 57 7.95 -1.46 27.52
CA LEU A 57 8.27 -0.08 27.18
C LEU A 57 7.09 0.62 26.50
N HIS A 58 6.46 -0.03 25.51
CA HIS A 58 5.28 0.46 24.83
C HIS A 58 4.12 0.62 25.81
N LEU A 59 3.92 -0.34 26.72
CA LEU A 59 2.87 -0.26 27.72
C LEU A 59 3.09 0.91 28.69
N ILE A 60 4.29 1.05 29.25
CA ILE A 60 4.61 2.15 30.18
C ILE A 60 4.53 3.51 29.47
N TRP A 61 5.14 3.64 28.29
CA TRP A 61 5.11 4.88 27.51
C TRP A 61 3.69 5.28 27.12
N SER A 62 2.85 4.31 26.77
CA SER A 62 1.46 4.59 26.41
C SER A 62 0.66 5.13 27.56
N ASN A 63 0.78 4.48 28.72
CA ASN A 63 0.14 4.95 29.94
C ASN A 63 0.66 6.35 30.32
N TYR A 64 1.96 6.60 30.22
CA TYR A 64 2.55 7.92 30.45
C TYR A 64 1.95 8.99 29.53
N CYS A 65 1.92 8.75 28.22
CA CYS A 65 1.38 9.71 27.25
C CYS A 65 -0.11 9.96 27.48
N ILE A 66 -0.91 8.94 27.79
CA ILE A 66 -2.34 9.10 28.08
C ILE A 66 -2.57 9.92 29.34
N ILE A 67 -1.80 9.68 30.40
CA ILE A 67 -1.88 10.44 31.65
C ILE A 67 -1.54 11.92 31.40
N LYS A 68 -0.46 12.18 30.66
CA LYS A 68 0.05 13.54 30.42
C LYS A 68 -0.72 14.29 29.34
N SER A 69 -1.34 13.59 28.40
CA SER A 69 -2.08 14.20 27.30
C SER A 69 -3.21 15.09 27.83
N LYS A 70 -3.39 16.25 27.18
CA LYS A 70 -4.49 17.18 27.45
C LYS A 70 -5.74 16.84 26.64
N ARG A 71 -5.65 15.88 25.72
CA ARG A 71 -6.70 15.51 24.77
C ARG A 71 -7.86 14.74 25.39
N PHE A 72 -7.67 14.16 26.58
CA PHE A 72 -8.65 13.27 27.22
C PHE A 72 -9.08 13.79 28.60
N GLY A 73 -10.37 13.68 28.92
CA GLY A 73 -10.88 13.88 30.26
C GLY A 73 -10.46 12.77 31.24
N PRO A 74 -10.61 12.96 32.57
CA PRO A 74 -10.12 12.02 33.59
C PRO A 74 -10.70 10.60 33.46
N TYR A 75 -12.00 10.48 33.19
CA TYR A 75 -12.66 9.18 33.01
C TYR A 75 -12.23 8.48 31.71
N MET A 76 -12.01 9.23 30.62
CA MET A 76 -11.46 8.67 29.38
C MET A 76 -10.05 8.14 29.57
N LYS A 77 -9.20 8.86 30.33
CA LYS A 77 -7.85 8.39 30.67
C LYS A 77 -7.91 7.06 31.41
N CYS A 78 -8.77 6.92 32.41
CA CYS A 78 -8.95 5.67 33.15
C CYS A 78 -9.36 4.51 32.23
N LEU A 79 -10.33 4.74 31.35
CA LEU A 79 -10.78 3.74 30.37
C LEU A 79 -9.66 3.35 29.39
N LEU A 80 -8.93 4.34 28.84
CA LEU A 80 -7.84 4.10 27.90
C LEU A 80 -6.70 3.33 28.56
N ILE A 81 -6.31 3.67 29.79
CA ILE A 81 -5.29 2.93 30.56
C ILE A 81 -5.70 1.45 30.71
N LEU A 82 -6.98 1.17 30.95
CA LEU A 82 -7.49 -0.20 31.04
C LEU A 82 -7.51 -0.92 29.68
N LEU A 83 -7.78 -0.19 28.59
CA LEU A 83 -7.98 -0.77 27.26
C LEU A 83 -6.67 -0.92 26.47
N VAL A 84 -5.67 -0.05 26.67
CA VAL A 84 -4.37 -0.02 25.99
C VAL A 84 -3.59 -1.34 25.99
N PRO A 85 -3.64 -2.16 27.06
CA PRO A 85 -3.01 -3.48 27.03
C PRO A 85 -3.55 -4.38 25.90
N ILE A 86 -4.82 -4.22 25.48
CA ILE A 86 -5.45 -5.05 24.45
C ILE A 86 -4.82 -4.84 23.06
N PRO A 87 -4.76 -3.62 22.48
CA PRO A 87 -4.13 -3.41 21.18
C PRO A 87 -2.62 -3.69 21.23
N ILE A 88 -1.94 -3.44 22.36
CA ILE A 88 -0.52 -3.79 22.51
C ILE A 88 -0.35 -5.32 22.46
N ALA A 89 -1.19 -6.10 23.16
CA ALA A 89 -1.17 -7.56 23.10
C ALA A 89 -1.59 -8.11 21.72
N LEU A 90 -2.54 -7.47 21.05
CA LEU A 90 -2.91 -7.86 19.68
C LEU A 90 -1.74 -7.63 18.72
N TRP A 91 -1.07 -6.48 18.84
CA TRP A 91 0.12 -6.16 18.06
C TRP A 91 1.25 -7.18 18.28
N THR A 92 1.46 -7.67 19.50
CA THR A 92 2.49 -8.71 19.73
C THR A 92 2.16 -10.02 19.03
N VAL A 93 0.90 -10.45 19.04
CA VAL A 93 0.47 -11.65 18.33
C VAL A 93 0.66 -11.48 16.82
N VAL A 94 0.25 -10.34 16.28
CA VAL A 94 0.43 -10.02 14.85
C VAL A 94 1.92 -9.97 14.49
N GLY A 95 2.75 -9.35 15.32
CA GLY A 95 4.20 -9.30 15.15
C GLY A 95 4.81 -10.69 15.09
N VAL A 96 4.55 -11.55 16.09
CA VAL A 96 5.11 -12.91 16.15
C VAL A 96 4.66 -13.77 14.97
N VAL A 97 3.37 -13.76 14.63
CA VAL A 97 2.84 -14.52 13.49
C VAL A 97 3.40 -13.98 12.17
N GLY A 98 3.42 -12.65 12.02
CA GLY A 98 3.97 -11.97 10.85
C GLY A 98 5.44 -12.30 10.62
N SER A 99 6.26 -12.29 11.68
CA SER A 99 7.68 -12.63 11.63
C SER A 99 7.92 -14.09 11.29
N ALA A 100 7.10 -15.01 11.80
CA ALA A 100 7.20 -16.42 11.42
C ALA A 100 6.90 -16.63 9.92
N VAL A 101 5.84 -16.01 9.41
CA VAL A 101 5.48 -16.05 7.99
C VAL A 101 6.58 -15.40 7.14
N MET A 102 7.03 -14.21 7.52
CA MET A 102 8.11 -13.48 6.83
C MET A 102 9.41 -14.28 6.80
N GLY A 103 9.82 -14.87 7.93
CA GLY A 103 11.03 -15.69 8.01
C GLY A 103 10.96 -16.91 7.10
N ALA A 104 9.81 -17.59 7.05
CA ALA A 104 9.60 -18.73 6.16
C ALA A 104 9.62 -18.32 4.68
N MET A 105 8.90 -17.26 4.32
CA MET A 105 8.81 -16.76 2.94
C MET A 105 10.14 -16.20 2.46
N TYR A 106 10.76 -15.29 3.21
CA TYR A 106 12.03 -14.66 2.86
C TYR A 106 13.15 -15.70 2.76
N GLY A 107 13.26 -16.60 3.74
CA GLY A 107 14.31 -17.62 3.77
C GLY A 107 14.23 -18.65 2.65
N PHE A 108 13.05 -18.88 2.08
CA PHE A 108 12.88 -19.79 0.95
C PHE A 108 12.95 -19.08 -0.41
N ILE A 109 12.25 -17.94 -0.55
CA ILE A 109 12.13 -17.23 -1.84
C ILE A 109 13.44 -16.55 -2.22
N TRP A 110 14.16 -15.96 -1.25
CA TRP A 110 15.35 -15.17 -1.55
C TRP A 110 16.50 -16.00 -2.15
N PRO A 111 16.88 -17.19 -1.60
CA PRO A 111 17.91 -18.04 -2.20
C PRO A 111 17.52 -18.57 -3.59
N VAL A 112 16.23 -18.84 -3.81
CA VAL A 112 15.71 -19.23 -5.13
C VAL A 112 15.95 -18.09 -6.12
N MET A 113 15.52 -16.87 -5.80
CA MET A 113 15.68 -15.70 -6.67
C MET A 113 17.14 -15.37 -6.98
N GLU A 114 18.04 -15.40 -6.00
CA GLU A 114 19.47 -15.12 -6.22
C GLU A 114 20.15 -16.18 -7.10
N THR A 115 19.68 -17.44 -7.09
CA THR A 115 20.18 -18.49 -7.98
C THR A 115 19.91 -18.14 -9.46
N PHE A 116 18.75 -17.56 -9.77
CA PHE A 116 18.41 -17.12 -11.13
C PHE A 116 19.08 -15.80 -11.51
N LYS A 117 19.25 -14.89 -10.55
CA LYS A 117 20.01 -13.66 -10.76
C LYS A 117 21.49 -13.92 -11.03
N ALA A 118 22.05 -14.98 -10.45
CA ALA A 118 23.44 -15.36 -10.68
C ALA A 118 23.72 -15.77 -12.15
N ILE A 119 22.76 -16.40 -12.83
CA ILE A 119 22.93 -16.83 -14.23
C ILE A 119 22.78 -15.68 -15.23
N SER A 120 21.98 -14.65 -14.89
CA SER A 120 21.79 -13.45 -15.74
C SER A 120 23.00 -12.51 -15.73
N LYS A 121 23.83 -12.53 -14.68
CA LYS A 121 25.09 -11.77 -14.61
C LYS A 121 26.06 -12.13 -15.75
N GLU A 122 26.79 -11.14 -16.25
CA GLU A 122 27.85 -11.33 -17.25
C GLU A 122 29.06 -12.10 -16.68
N GLY A 123 29.70 -12.93 -17.52
CA GLY A 123 30.89 -13.70 -17.16
C GLY A 123 30.99 -15.06 -17.85
N SER A 124 32.11 -15.77 -17.62
CA SER A 124 32.32 -17.13 -18.12
C SER A 124 31.35 -18.14 -17.47
N ILE A 125 31.00 -19.20 -18.20
CA ILE A 125 30.03 -20.23 -17.76
C ILE A 125 30.42 -20.82 -16.40
N CYS A 126 31.71 -21.13 -16.19
CA CYS A 126 32.22 -21.65 -14.92
C CYS A 126 31.99 -20.67 -13.75
N ARG A 127 32.29 -19.38 -13.95
CA ARG A 127 32.05 -18.34 -12.94
C ARG A 127 30.56 -18.17 -12.64
N LYS A 128 29.71 -18.24 -13.66
CA LYS A 128 28.24 -18.19 -13.48
C LYS A 128 27.74 -19.37 -12.65
N MET A 129 28.21 -20.58 -12.92
CA MET A 129 27.84 -21.76 -12.14
C MET A 129 28.27 -21.63 -10.68
N ILE A 130 29.52 -21.24 -10.41
CA ILE A 130 29.99 -21.03 -9.02
C ILE A 130 29.10 -20.04 -8.29
N ARG A 131 28.77 -18.90 -8.92
CA ARG A 131 27.84 -17.91 -8.34
C ARG A 131 26.44 -18.47 -8.11
N CYS A 132 25.93 -19.38 -8.94
CA CYS A 132 24.63 -20.01 -8.70
C CYS A 132 24.62 -20.84 -7.40
N PHE A 133 25.76 -21.41 -7.00
CA PHE A 133 25.89 -22.11 -5.72
C PHE A 133 26.08 -21.14 -4.54
N ASP A 134 26.93 -20.13 -4.70
CA ASP A 134 27.33 -19.25 -3.60
C ASP A 134 26.37 -18.08 -3.33
N ASP A 135 25.86 -17.40 -4.37
CA ASP A 135 25.03 -16.20 -4.22
C ASP A 135 23.70 -16.55 -3.52
N GLY A 136 23.28 -15.74 -2.55
CA GLY A 136 22.01 -15.95 -1.83
C GLY A 136 22.07 -17.00 -0.72
N THR A 137 23.26 -17.49 -0.36
CA THR A 137 23.46 -18.38 0.80
C THR A 137 23.67 -17.57 2.09
N TRP A 138 24.90 -17.31 2.50
CA TRP A 138 25.23 -16.52 3.70
C TRP A 138 24.70 -15.08 3.63
N SER A 139 24.64 -14.51 2.43
CA SER A 139 24.04 -13.19 2.23
C SER A 139 22.55 -13.15 2.56
N CYS A 140 21.82 -14.26 2.46
CA CYS A 140 20.42 -14.35 2.89
C CYS A 140 20.30 -14.27 4.42
N VAL A 141 21.21 -14.93 5.15
CA VAL A 141 21.27 -14.86 6.62
C VAL A 141 21.61 -13.45 7.09
N LEU A 142 22.60 -12.79 6.46
CA LEU A 142 22.92 -11.39 6.72
C LEU A 142 21.76 -10.45 6.35
N GLY A 143 21.05 -10.75 5.27
CA GLY A 143 19.81 -10.07 4.89
C GLY A 143 18.74 -10.17 5.97
N ALA A 144 18.58 -11.33 6.59
CA ALA A 144 17.68 -11.51 7.72
C ALA A 144 18.04 -10.64 8.94
N CYS A 145 19.33 -10.49 9.26
CA CYS A 145 19.75 -9.54 10.30
C CYS A 145 19.33 -8.10 9.97
N THR A 146 19.39 -7.72 8.69
CA THR A 146 18.89 -6.41 8.23
C THR A 146 17.37 -6.31 8.39
N VAL A 147 16.61 -7.35 8.03
CA VAL A 147 15.15 -7.40 8.21
C VAL A 147 14.77 -7.18 9.68
N VAL A 148 15.44 -7.88 10.59
CA VAL A 148 15.23 -7.74 12.05
C VAL A 148 15.56 -6.33 12.51
N ARG A 149 16.66 -5.73 12.02
CA ARG A 149 17.03 -4.35 12.33
C ARG A 149 15.98 -3.35 11.83
N ASP A 150 15.50 -3.51 10.61
CA ASP A 150 14.50 -2.63 10.02
C ASP A 150 13.16 -2.76 10.78
N PHE A 151 12.79 -3.97 11.21
CA PHE A 151 11.64 -4.21 12.07
C PHE A 151 11.81 -3.56 13.46
N SER A 152 13.02 -3.60 14.03
CA SER A 152 13.36 -2.88 15.27
C SER A 152 13.20 -1.37 15.10
N ASP A 153 13.77 -0.80 14.04
CA ASP A 153 13.71 0.64 13.77
C ASP A 153 12.26 1.09 13.56
N PHE A 154 11.46 0.32 12.81
CA PHE A 154 10.03 0.57 12.64
C PHE A 154 9.28 0.52 13.98
N SER A 155 9.46 -0.57 14.74
CA SER A 155 8.76 -0.79 16.01
C SER A 155 9.06 0.29 17.03
N PHE A 156 10.30 0.78 17.06
CA PHE A 156 10.70 1.89 17.91
C PHE A 156 10.10 3.19 17.37
N HIS A 157 10.52 3.64 16.19
CA HIS A 157 10.21 4.99 15.74
C HIS A 157 8.73 5.24 15.43
N SER A 158 8.04 4.29 14.77
CA SER A 158 6.64 4.48 14.40
C SER A 158 5.73 4.51 15.63
N TYR A 159 6.00 3.67 16.62
CA TYR A 159 5.20 3.64 17.85
C TYR A 159 5.38 4.92 18.67
N PHE A 160 6.62 5.31 18.94
CA PHE A 160 6.91 6.51 19.72
C PHE A 160 6.38 7.77 19.03
N SER A 161 6.50 7.88 17.70
CA SER A 161 5.98 9.02 16.95
C SER A 161 4.48 9.20 17.12
N VAL A 162 3.68 8.13 17.06
CA VAL A 162 2.22 8.20 17.28
C VAL A 162 1.91 8.62 18.71
N MET A 163 2.67 8.11 19.68
CA MET A 163 2.48 8.45 21.09
C MET A 163 2.92 9.87 21.43
N ASP A 164 3.91 10.42 20.73
CA ASP A 164 4.38 11.80 20.88
C ASP A 164 3.37 12.80 20.30
N GLU A 165 2.71 12.47 19.19
CA GLU A 165 1.61 13.29 18.63
C GLU A 165 0.47 13.50 19.65
N LEU A 166 0.18 12.48 20.47
CA LEU A 166 -0.81 12.59 21.55
C LEU A 166 -0.41 13.60 22.64
N LEU A 167 0.89 13.84 22.84
CA LEU A 167 1.42 14.84 23.77
C LEU A 167 1.42 16.25 23.18
N GLU A 168 1.64 16.37 21.87
CA GLU A 168 1.74 17.64 21.16
C GLU A 168 0.40 18.32 20.92
N SER A 169 -0.71 17.58 20.98
CA SER A 169 -2.07 18.15 20.86
C SER A 169 -2.33 19.27 21.90
N LYS A 170 -2.28 20.52 21.43
CA LYS A 170 -2.56 21.73 22.22
C LYS A 170 -3.70 22.50 21.57
N GLY A 171 -4.76 22.77 22.35
CA GLY A 171 -5.86 23.65 21.93
C GLY A 171 -7.17 22.96 21.55
N GLU A 172 -7.25 21.63 21.56
CA GLU A 172 -8.50 20.89 21.40
C GLU A 172 -9.24 20.76 22.74
N GLU A 173 -10.57 20.87 22.73
CA GLU A 173 -11.38 20.55 23.91
C GLU A 173 -11.16 19.08 24.31
N PRO A 174 -10.95 18.79 25.60
CA PRO A 174 -10.68 17.43 26.04
C PRO A 174 -11.88 16.53 25.73
N ILE A 175 -11.61 15.37 25.13
CA ILE A 175 -12.61 14.35 24.87
C ILE A 175 -13.04 13.76 26.22
N GLU A 176 -14.24 14.11 26.66
CA GLU A 176 -14.84 13.60 27.89
C GLU A 176 -15.64 12.31 27.66
N LEU A 177 -15.66 11.43 28.67
CA LEU A 177 -16.38 10.15 28.61
C LEU A 177 -17.88 10.42 28.79
N LYS A 178 -18.63 10.34 27.70
CA LYS A 178 -20.10 10.44 27.76
C LYS A 178 -20.69 9.06 28.03
N VAL A 179 -20.84 8.73 29.32
CA VAL A 179 -21.38 7.42 29.77
C VAL A 179 -22.74 7.11 29.14
N THR A 180 -23.57 8.14 28.93
CA THR A 180 -24.89 8.02 28.28
C THR A 180 -24.81 7.51 26.83
N GLN A 181 -23.66 7.64 26.15
CA GLN A 181 -23.47 7.20 24.78
C GLN A 181 -22.89 5.78 24.67
N ILE A 182 -22.33 5.23 25.75
CA ILE A 182 -21.71 3.89 25.75
C ILE A 182 -22.70 2.80 25.28
N PRO A 183 -23.95 2.73 25.78
CA PRO A 183 -24.91 1.73 25.29
C PRO A 183 -25.19 1.85 23.79
N GLY A 184 -25.24 3.09 23.29
CA GLY A 184 -25.41 3.38 21.87
C GLY A 184 -24.21 2.97 21.03
N CYS A 185 -22.99 3.17 21.53
CA CYS A 185 -21.76 2.73 20.85
C CYS A 185 -21.67 1.20 20.82
N LEU A 186 -22.03 0.53 21.92
CA LEU A 186 -22.08 -0.93 22.00
C LEU A 186 -23.11 -1.50 21.01
N LEU A 187 -24.31 -0.92 20.95
CA LEU A 187 -25.33 -1.31 19.97
C LEU A 187 -24.82 -1.14 18.53
N ALA A 188 -24.17 -0.01 18.22
CA ALA A 188 -23.60 0.23 16.90
C ALA A 188 -22.47 -0.76 16.56
N ALA A 189 -21.63 -1.13 17.53
CA ALA A 189 -20.58 -2.14 17.36
C ALA A 189 -21.17 -3.52 17.02
N ILE A 190 -22.14 -3.98 17.81
CA ILE A 190 -22.76 -5.30 17.63
C ILE A 190 -23.47 -5.37 16.27
N LEU A 191 -24.29 -4.38 15.94
CA LEU A 191 -24.97 -4.33 14.65
C LEU A 191 -23.98 -4.16 13.49
N GLY A 192 -22.92 -3.37 13.67
CA GLY A 192 -21.84 -3.21 12.71
C GLY A 192 -21.17 -4.53 12.38
N ILE A 193 -20.73 -5.29 13.39
CA ILE A 193 -20.12 -6.60 13.20
C ILE A 193 -21.11 -7.56 12.52
N VAL A 194 -22.35 -7.64 13.01
CA VAL A 194 -23.36 -8.55 12.44
C VAL A 194 -23.62 -8.23 10.98
N VAL A 195 -23.78 -6.96 10.60
CA VAL A 195 -24.06 -6.59 9.21
C VAL A 195 -22.81 -6.68 8.33
N ASP A 196 -21.71 -6.06 8.75
CA ASP A 196 -20.50 -5.94 7.92
C ASP A 196 -19.88 -7.31 7.65
N VAL A 197 -19.84 -8.23 8.61
CA VAL A 197 -19.33 -9.59 8.39
C VAL A 197 -20.09 -10.28 7.26
N HIS A 198 -21.43 -10.18 7.23
CA HIS A 198 -22.22 -10.83 6.18
C HIS A 198 -22.09 -10.11 4.84
N VAL A 199 -22.25 -8.78 4.84
CA VAL A 199 -22.25 -7.98 3.60
C VAL A 199 -20.87 -7.99 2.94
N ILE A 200 -19.80 -7.77 3.70
CA ILE A 200 -18.43 -7.78 3.17
C ILE A 200 -18.07 -9.19 2.67
N THR A 201 -18.45 -10.24 3.40
CA THR A 201 -18.23 -11.62 2.91
C THR A 201 -18.91 -11.84 1.56
N ILE A 202 -20.15 -11.38 1.37
CA ILE A 202 -20.84 -11.49 0.08
C ILE A 202 -20.09 -10.68 -1.00
N ILE A 203 -19.70 -9.44 -0.74
CA ILE A 203 -18.95 -8.60 -1.71
C ILE A 203 -17.65 -9.31 -2.13
N VAL A 204 -16.89 -9.81 -1.16
CA VAL A 204 -15.62 -10.50 -1.39
C VAL A 204 -15.81 -11.77 -2.20
N LEU A 205 -16.84 -12.58 -1.90
CA LEU A 205 -17.15 -13.79 -2.65
C LEU A 205 -17.61 -13.48 -4.10
N LEU A 206 -18.35 -12.39 -4.31
CA LEU A 206 -18.76 -11.94 -5.65
C LEU A 206 -17.58 -11.39 -6.47
N LYS A 207 -16.62 -10.72 -5.81
CA LYS A 207 -15.44 -10.16 -6.47
C LYS A 207 -14.29 -11.15 -6.64
N ALA A 208 -14.25 -12.23 -5.86
CA ALA A 208 -13.26 -13.28 -5.98
C ALA A 208 -13.09 -13.84 -7.42
N PRO A 209 -14.16 -14.22 -8.16
CA PRO A 209 -14.01 -14.69 -9.54
C PRO A 209 -13.50 -13.59 -10.48
N LEU A 210 -13.90 -12.33 -10.24
CA LEU A 210 -13.41 -11.19 -11.02
C LEU A 210 -11.91 -10.96 -10.80
N MET A 211 -11.46 -11.01 -9.55
CA MET A 211 -10.04 -10.93 -9.17
C MET A 211 -9.23 -12.07 -9.78
N LEU A 212 -9.78 -13.29 -9.77
CA LEU A 212 -9.14 -14.45 -10.37
C LEU A 212 -8.93 -14.26 -11.87
N LEU A 213 -10.01 -13.95 -12.60
CA LEU A 213 -9.96 -13.79 -14.06
C LEU A 213 -9.12 -12.59 -14.49
N LYS A 214 -9.30 -11.43 -13.84
CA LYS A 214 -8.54 -10.21 -14.19
C LYS A 214 -7.07 -10.34 -13.85
N GLY A 215 -6.75 -10.94 -12.70
CA GLY A 215 -5.37 -11.20 -12.33
C GLY A 215 -4.68 -12.17 -13.26
N TRP A 216 -5.34 -13.26 -13.67
CA TRP A 216 -4.82 -14.14 -14.72
C TRP A 216 -4.64 -13.42 -16.04
N HIS A 217 -5.63 -12.65 -16.49
CA HIS A 217 -5.53 -11.88 -17.72
C HIS A 217 -4.31 -10.96 -17.72
N ARG A 218 -4.12 -10.21 -16.62
CA ARG A 218 -2.98 -9.31 -16.45
C ARG A 218 -1.65 -10.06 -16.39
N LEU A 219 -1.55 -11.14 -15.61
CA LEU A 219 -0.32 -11.94 -15.54
C LEU A 219 0.05 -12.57 -16.89
N ILE A 220 -0.95 -12.97 -17.69
CA ILE A 220 -0.74 -13.47 -19.06
C ILE A 220 -0.32 -12.32 -19.99
N GLN A 221 -0.90 -11.13 -19.86
CA GLN A 221 -0.48 -9.95 -20.61
C GLN A 221 0.95 -9.53 -20.28
N ASP A 222 1.32 -9.50 -18.99
CA ASP A 222 2.69 -9.20 -18.53
C ASP A 222 3.68 -10.23 -19.09
N LEU A 223 3.28 -11.52 -19.14
CA LEU A 223 4.07 -12.60 -19.74
C LEU A 223 4.29 -12.41 -21.25
N ILE A 224 3.27 -11.96 -21.99
CA ILE A 224 3.33 -11.79 -23.46
C ILE A 224 4.01 -10.47 -23.84
N GLY A 225 3.70 -9.39 -23.12
CA GLY A 225 4.21 -8.03 -23.35
C GLY A 225 5.65 -7.86 -22.87
N ARG A 226 6.15 -8.77 -22.01
CA ARG A 226 7.49 -8.72 -21.44
C ARG A 226 7.75 -7.42 -20.67
N GLU A 227 6.70 -6.93 -20.03
CA GLU A 227 6.69 -5.74 -19.17
C GLU A 227 6.67 -6.16 -17.70
N GLY A 228 7.18 -5.29 -16.79
CA GLY A 228 7.21 -5.57 -15.35
C GLY A 228 8.38 -6.44 -14.86
N PRO A 229 8.24 -7.24 -13.78
CA PRO A 229 9.32 -8.01 -13.17
C PRO A 229 9.88 -9.15 -14.05
N PHE A 230 9.36 -9.30 -15.28
CA PHE A 230 9.64 -10.40 -16.21
C PHE A 230 10.41 -9.94 -17.46
N LEU A 231 11.16 -8.85 -17.35
CA LEU A 231 11.97 -8.26 -18.43
C LEU A 231 13.03 -9.25 -18.97
N GLU A 232 13.61 -10.08 -18.10
CA GLU A 232 14.61 -11.08 -18.46
C GLU A 232 13.97 -12.43 -18.84
N THR A 233 14.42 -13.04 -19.94
CA THR A 233 13.97 -14.37 -20.42
C THR A 233 14.08 -15.47 -19.36
N VAL A 234 14.98 -15.28 -18.39
CA VAL A 234 15.22 -16.21 -17.29
C VAL A 234 14.02 -16.29 -16.33
N CYS A 235 13.18 -15.25 -16.27
CA CYS A 235 12.05 -15.14 -15.35
C CYS A 235 10.72 -15.67 -15.90
N VAL A 236 10.66 -16.08 -17.17
CA VAL A 236 9.43 -16.60 -17.81
C VAL A 236 8.79 -17.77 -17.04
N PRO A 237 9.54 -18.74 -16.50
CA PRO A 237 8.93 -19.83 -15.74
C PRO A 237 8.46 -19.41 -14.34
N PHE A 238 9.04 -18.36 -13.74
CA PHE A 238 8.50 -17.76 -12.51
C PHE A 238 7.16 -17.08 -12.75
N ALA A 239 7.01 -16.39 -13.87
CA ALA A 239 5.73 -15.84 -14.26
C ALA A 239 4.66 -16.94 -14.42
N ALA A 240 5.02 -18.08 -15.03
CA ALA A 240 4.14 -19.25 -15.11
C ALA A 240 3.76 -19.82 -13.73
N LEU A 241 4.73 -19.90 -12.80
CA LEU A 241 4.46 -20.29 -11.41
C LEU A 241 3.54 -19.28 -10.71
N TRP A 242 3.70 -17.99 -10.98
CA TRP A 242 2.85 -16.94 -10.43
C TRP A 242 1.41 -16.99 -10.95
N ILE A 243 1.22 -17.32 -12.23
CA ILE A 243 -0.11 -17.59 -12.80
C ILE A 243 -0.76 -18.79 -12.07
N LEU A 244 0.01 -19.84 -11.79
CA LEU A 244 -0.49 -21.03 -11.08
C LEU A 244 -0.83 -20.76 -9.60
N LEU A 245 -0.05 -19.93 -8.93
CA LEU A 245 -0.25 -19.59 -7.51
C LEU A 245 -1.29 -18.48 -7.30
N TRP A 246 -1.70 -17.77 -8.35
CA TRP A 246 -2.71 -16.71 -8.28
C TRP A 246 -4.03 -17.11 -7.55
N PRO A 247 -4.61 -18.32 -7.74
CA PRO A 247 -5.79 -18.75 -6.98
C PRO A 247 -5.57 -18.77 -5.48
N ILE A 248 -4.36 -19.13 -5.01
CA ILE A 248 -4.02 -19.12 -3.58
C ILE A 248 -4.02 -17.70 -3.06
N MET A 249 -3.48 -16.74 -3.83
CA MET A 249 -3.53 -15.32 -3.47
C MET A 249 -4.97 -14.80 -3.40
N VAL A 250 -5.86 -15.25 -4.29
CA VAL A 250 -7.29 -14.90 -4.22
C VAL A 250 -7.92 -15.46 -2.93
N LEU A 251 -7.62 -16.71 -2.54
CA LEU A 251 -8.10 -17.29 -1.28
C LEU A 251 -7.60 -16.51 -0.05
N LEU A 252 -6.33 -16.10 -0.05
CA LEU A 252 -5.77 -15.27 1.02
C LEU A 252 -6.45 -13.89 1.07
N ALA A 253 -6.72 -13.29 -0.08
CA ALA A 253 -7.46 -12.03 -0.16
C ALA A 253 -8.90 -12.16 0.36
N ILE A 254 -9.57 -13.30 0.09
CA ILE A 254 -10.90 -13.59 0.65
C ILE A 254 -10.83 -13.66 2.17
N ALA A 255 -9.89 -14.43 2.71
CA ALA A 255 -9.70 -14.56 4.15
C ALA A 255 -9.39 -13.20 4.81
N ALA A 256 -8.49 -12.41 4.21
CA ALA A 256 -8.17 -11.07 4.68
C ALA A 256 -9.40 -10.14 4.66
N GLY A 257 -10.21 -10.18 3.59
CA GLY A 257 -11.46 -9.42 3.48
C GLY A 257 -12.45 -9.77 4.60
N ILE A 258 -12.68 -11.07 4.84
CA ILE A 258 -13.54 -11.55 5.92
C ILE A 258 -13.01 -11.09 7.29
N ILE A 259 -11.72 -11.22 7.56
CA ILE A 259 -11.13 -10.77 8.84
C ILE A 259 -11.27 -9.25 9.00
N SER A 260 -11.06 -8.48 7.94
CA SER A 260 -11.16 -7.01 7.96
C SER A 260 -12.58 -6.52 8.29
N SER A 261 -13.61 -7.31 7.96
CA SER A 261 -15.01 -6.95 8.21
C SER A 261 -15.32 -6.72 9.69
N LEU A 262 -14.60 -7.41 10.60
CA LEU A 262 -14.69 -7.19 12.04
C LEU A 262 -14.22 -5.78 12.43
N GLY A 263 -13.13 -5.32 11.80
CA GLY A 263 -12.58 -3.99 12.01
C GLY A 263 -13.53 -2.89 11.52
N PHE A 264 -14.07 -3.05 10.32
CA PHE A 264 -15.10 -2.15 9.77
C PHE A 264 -16.33 -2.09 10.68
N GLY A 265 -16.88 -3.24 11.08
CA GLY A 265 -18.05 -3.30 11.95
C GLY A 265 -17.84 -2.64 13.32
N CYS A 266 -16.70 -2.92 13.97
CA CYS A 266 -16.33 -2.29 15.24
C CYS A 266 -16.16 -0.77 15.13
N PHE A 267 -15.72 -0.25 13.98
CA PHE A 267 -15.50 1.18 13.77
C PHE A 267 -16.81 1.99 13.83
N ALA A 268 -17.97 1.35 13.65
CA ALA A 268 -19.27 1.99 13.87
C ALA A 268 -19.43 2.57 15.29
N ALA A 269 -18.82 1.93 16.29
CA ALA A 269 -18.78 2.42 17.67
C ALA A 269 -17.98 3.73 17.79
N ALA A 270 -16.83 3.79 17.13
CA ALA A 270 -15.98 4.98 17.12
C ALA A 270 -16.72 6.16 16.46
N VAL A 271 -17.44 5.91 15.36
CA VAL A 271 -18.26 6.93 14.71
C VAL A 271 -19.43 7.39 15.61
N ALA A 272 -20.14 6.45 16.24
CA ALA A 272 -21.24 6.78 17.15
C ALA A 272 -20.77 7.69 18.30
N TYR A 273 -19.57 7.42 18.82
CA TYR A 273 -18.94 8.18 19.89
C TYR A 273 -18.51 9.57 19.43
N GLN A 274 -17.76 9.66 18.33
CA GLN A 274 -17.27 10.94 17.77
C GLN A 274 -18.42 11.89 17.43
N GLU A 275 -19.47 11.37 16.80
CA GLU A 275 -20.62 12.15 16.35
C GLU A 275 -21.65 12.41 17.44
N ASN A 276 -21.41 11.91 18.66
CA ASN A 276 -22.33 11.99 19.78
C ASN A 276 -23.74 11.46 19.43
N SER A 277 -23.82 10.43 18.57
CA SER A 277 -25.09 9.97 18.00
C SER A 277 -25.03 8.53 17.52
N THR A 278 -25.80 7.66 18.19
CA THR A 278 -25.98 6.26 17.79
C THR A 278 -26.51 6.13 16.36
N LYS A 279 -27.43 7.02 15.96
CA LYS A 279 -27.95 7.06 14.59
C LYS A 279 -26.82 7.22 13.57
N ARG A 280 -25.80 8.03 13.86
CA ARG A 280 -24.65 8.22 12.96
C ARG A 280 -23.78 6.97 12.87
N GLY A 281 -23.56 6.28 13.98
CA GLY A 281 -22.91 4.96 13.97
C GLY A 281 -23.67 3.95 13.11
N LEU A 282 -24.99 3.87 13.25
CA LEU A 282 -25.83 2.99 12.43
C LEU A 282 -25.83 3.38 10.94
N LEU A 283 -25.79 4.67 10.62
CA LEU A 283 -25.60 5.11 9.23
C LEU A 283 -24.22 4.70 8.70
N TYR A 284 -23.18 4.70 9.54
CA TYR A 284 -21.87 4.19 9.16
C TYR A 284 -21.91 2.69 8.85
N VAL A 285 -22.66 1.87 9.59
CA VAL A 285 -22.84 0.43 9.27
C VAL A 285 -23.42 0.21 7.87
N ILE A 286 -24.24 1.13 7.38
CA ILE A 286 -24.75 1.05 6.00
C ILE A 286 -23.67 1.55 5.01
N ALA A 287 -22.96 2.62 5.38
CA ALA A 287 -21.93 3.23 4.53
C ALA A 287 -20.64 2.39 4.43
N SER A 288 -20.28 1.61 5.45
CA SER A 288 -19.08 0.76 5.53
C SER A 288 -19.00 -0.19 4.34
N ALA A 289 -20.13 -0.80 3.96
CA ALA A 289 -20.22 -1.66 2.78
C ALA A 289 -19.83 -0.91 1.50
N SER A 290 -20.30 0.33 1.31
CA SER A 290 -19.94 1.16 0.15
C SER A 290 -18.46 1.56 0.15
N ILE A 291 -17.87 1.79 1.33
CA ILE A 291 -16.45 2.15 1.48
C ILE A 291 -15.58 0.93 1.14
N PHE A 292 -15.95 -0.26 1.64
CA PHE A 292 -15.25 -1.49 1.35
C PHE A 292 -15.36 -1.87 -0.14
N ASP A 293 -16.55 -1.72 -0.71
CA ASP A 293 -16.79 -1.96 -2.13
C ASP A 293 -16.00 -1.02 -3.04
N GLU A 294 -15.93 0.28 -2.71
CA GLU A 294 -15.10 1.27 -3.40
C GLU A 294 -13.61 0.90 -3.32
N TYR A 295 -13.11 0.60 -2.12
CA TYR A 295 -11.72 0.16 -1.94
C TYR A 295 -11.36 -1.08 -2.76
N THR A 296 -12.26 -2.07 -2.79
CA THR A 296 -12.05 -3.28 -3.58
C THR A 296 -12.25 -3.07 -5.08
N ASN A 297 -13.07 -2.09 -5.49
CA ASN A 297 -13.14 -1.66 -6.90
C ASN A 297 -11.81 -1.06 -7.35
N ASP A 298 -11.23 -0.18 -6.54
CA ASP A 298 -9.93 0.43 -6.84
C ASP A 298 -8.81 -0.63 -6.90
N LEU A 299 -8.79 -1.56 -5.93
CA LEU A 299 -7.83 -2.67 -5.93
C LEU A 299 -7.93 -3.54 -7.19
N LEU A 300 -9.14 -3.70 -7.71
CA LEU A 300 -9.42 -4.47 -8.93
C LEU A 300 -9.41 -3.61 -10.19
N TYR A 301 -9.07 -2.31 -10.11
CA TYR A 301 -9.17 -1.36 -11.23
C TYR A 301 -10.52 -1.43 -11.96
N LEU A 302 -11.61 -1.50 -11.19
CA LEU A 302 -12.99 -1.42 -11.69
C LEU A 302 -13.42 0.06 -11.76
N GLN A 303 -14.69 0.32 -12.09
CA GLN A 303 -15.22 1.67 -12.14
C GLN A 303 -15.07 2.37 -10.77
N GLU A 304 -14.65 3.64 -10.79
CA GLU A 304 -14.49 4.48 -9.60
C GLU A 304 -15.83 4.61 -8.85
N GLY A 305 -15.80 4.40 -7.52
CA GLY A 305 -16.95 4.49 -6.62
C GLY A 305 -17.62 3.16 -6.31
N SER A 306 -18.78 3.22 -5.65
CA SER A 306 -19.61 2.06 -5.28
C SER A 306 -21.07 2.28 -5.65
N CYS A 307 -21.78 1.21 -6.01
CA CYS A 307 -23.22 1.22 -6.24
C CYS A 307 -24.05 1.12 -4.94
N LEU A 308 -23.40 0.85 -3.80
CA LEU A 308 -24.03 0.68 -2.51
C LEU A 308 -24.40 2.03 -1.86
N PRO A 309 -25.43 2.08 -1.01
CA PRO A 309 -25.86 3.31 -0.38
C PRO A 309 -24.78 3.88 0.55
N ARG A 310 -24.45 5.16 0.38
CA ARG A 310 -23.50 5.88 1.23
C ARG A 310 -24.17 7.02 1.99
N PRO A 311 -24.93 6.71 3.06
CA PRO A 311 -25.58 7.75 3.86
C PRO A 311 -24.55 8.64 4.57
N ARG A 312 -24.89 9.92 4.74
CA ARG A 312 -24.03 10.85 5.48
C ARG A 312 -24.02 10.51 6.97
N TYR A 313 -22.88 10.07 7.49
CA TYR A 313 -22.74 9.71 8.90
C TYR A 313 -21.92 10.73 9.73
N ARG A 314 -21.22 11.71 9.15
CA ARG A 314 -20.51 12.77 9.90
C ARG A 314 -21.14 14.17 9.75
N LYS A 315 -21.22 14.95 10.84
CA LYS A 315 -21.59 16.38 10.82
C LYS A 315 -20.36 17.23 10.48
N GLY A 316 -20.48 18.14 9.51
CA GLY A 316 -19.33 18.95 9.04
C GLY A 316 -18.63 18.39 7.81
N ALA A 317 -19.03 17.21 7.32
CA ALA A 317 -18.72 16.81 5.95
C ALA A 317 -19.61 17.60 4.96
N THR A 318 -19.40 18.91 4.87
CA THR A 318 -19.61 19.63 3.61
C THR A 318 -18.61 19.08 2.61
N SER A 319 -18.93 17.93 2.00
CA SER A 319 -18.28 17.43 0.78
C SER A 319 -16.74 17.48 0.78
N SER A 320 -16.10 17.28 1.93
CA SER A 320 -14.63 17.40 2.08
C SER A 320 -13.94 16.07 2.43
N SER A 321 -14.69 14.96 2.51
CA SER A 321 -14.11 13.60 2.50
C SER A 321 -14.64 12.73 1.34
N SER A 322 -15.31 13.35 0.36
CA SER A 322 -15.22 12.92 -1.02
C SER A 322 -14.11 13.77 -1.62
N LEU A 323 -13.14 13.16 -2.29
CA LEU A 323 -12.36 13.83 -3.33
C LEU A 323 -13.31 14.64 -4.21
N ILE A 324 -13.50 15.93 -3.93
CA ILE A 324 -14.22 16.94 -4.72
C ILE A 324 -15.68 16.55 -5.09
N PRO A 325 -16.69 17.42 -4.95
CA PRO A 325 -18.01 17.15 -5.54
C PRO A 325 -17.94 17.23 -7.09
N VAL A 326 -17.39 16.20 -7.74
CA VAL A 326 -17.29 16.07 -9.21
C VAL A 326 -18.66 15.88 -9.85
N LYS A 327 -19.69 15.50 -9.07
CA LYS A 327 -21.03 15.19 -9.59
C LYS A 327 -21.70 16.36 -10.30
N GLY A 328 -21.44 17.61 -9.86
CA GLY A 328 -21.98 18.81 -10.52
C GLY A 328 -21.14 19.33 -11.69
N LEU A 329 -19.88 18.91 -11.80
CA LEU A 329 -18.99 19.29 -12.91
C LEU A 329 -19.10 18.28 -14.07
N HIS A 330 -19.35 17.00 -13.77
CA HIS A 330 -19.52 15.94 -14.76
C HIS A 330 -20.77 16.12 -15.62
N GLU A 331 -21.92 16.50 -15.04
CA GLU A 331 -23.14 16.82 -15.81
C GLU A 331 -22.95 18.05 -16.71
N ARG A 332 -22.11 19.01 -16.29
CA ARG A 332 -21.76 20.20 -17.07
C ARG A 332 -20.76 19.89 -18.20
N PHE A 333 -19.92 18.88 -18.00
CA PHE A 333 -18.95 18.38 -18.99
C PHE A 333 -19.61 17.47 -20.04
N GLU A 334 -20.55 16.61 -19.65
CA GLU A 334 -21.36 15.79 -20.57
C GLU A 334 -22.22 16.67 -21.48
N ALA A 335 -22.86 17.71 -20.94
CA ALA A 335 -23.66 18.65 -21.74
C ALA A 335 -22.82 19.44 -22.76
N ALA A 336 -21.53 19.66 -22.49
CA ALA A 336 -20.58 20.24 -23.45
C ALA A 336 -20.09 19.21 -24.48
N TYR A 337 -19.95 17.93 -24.07
CA TYR A 337 -19.46 16.84 -24.92
C TYR A 337 -20.46 16.39 -26.00
N VAL A 338 -21.75 16.49 -25.74
CA VAL A 338 -22.79 16.17 -26.75
C VAL A 338 -22.78 17.16 -27.92
N GLY A 339 -22.25 18.37 -27.73
CA GLY A 339 -22.19 19.41 -28.77
C GLY A 339 -21.05 19.27 -29.78
N GLU A 340 -20.04 18.42 -29.51
CA GLU A 340 -18.77 18.43 -30.27
C GLU A 340 -18.34 17.03 -30.74
N GLN A 341 -19.31 16.12 -30.94
CA GLN A 341 -19.08 14.77 -31.49
C GLN A 341 -18.85 14.74 -33.02
N LEU A 342 -18.36 15.82 -33.63
CA LEU A 342 -18.00 15.82 -35.05
C LEU A 342 -16.48 15.97 -35.23
N ALA A 343 -15.88 14.84 -35.60
CA ALA A 343 -14.52 14.67 -36.13
C ALA A 343 -13.38 14.66 -35.11
N MET A 344 -13.03 13.48 -34.60
CA MET A 344 -11.61 13.14 -34.47
C MET A 344 -11.34 11.67 -34.79
N THR A 345 -10.45 11.50 -35.75
CA THR A 345 -10.02 10.28 -36.43
C THR A 345 -9.20 9.36 -35.54
N THR A 346 -9.42 8.07 -35.75
CA THR A 346 -8.64 6.90 -35.29
C THR A 346 -7.15 6.97 -35.64
N THR A 347 -6.36 7.69 -34.84
CA THR A 347 -4.90 7.52 -34.73
C THR A 347 -4.43 8.28 -33.50
N ASP A 348 -4.44 7.64 -32.33
CA ASP A 348 -3.54 7.95 -31.21
C ASP A 348 -3.83 6.95 -30.08
N LYS A 349 -3.22 5.76 -30.18
CA LYS A 349 -2.96 4.97 -28.97
C LYS A 349 -1.84 5.70 -28.23
N ALA A 350 -2.22 6.60 -27.32
CA ALA A 350 -1.28 7.29 -26.45
C ALA A 350 -0.49 6.25 -25.64
N THR A 351 0.82 6.20 -25.87
CA THR A 351 1.77 5.39 -25.10
C THR A 351 1.63 5.73 -23.62
N SER A 352 1.36 4.74 -22.76
CA SER A 352 1.26 4.93 -21.30
C SER A 352 2.54 5.60 -20.77
N LEU A 353 2.41 6.70 -20.04
CA LEU A 353 3.57 7.43 -19.54
C LEU A 353 4.23 6.63 -18.40
N LYS A 354 5.56 6.44 -18.45
CA LYS A 354 6.27 5.67 -17.42
C LYS A 354 6.26 6.42 -16.09
N ALA A 355 6.02 5.66 -15.01
CA ALA A 355 5.93 6.22 -13.66
C ALA A 355 7.14 7.06 -13.25
N ALA A 356 8.32 6.52 -13.55
CA ALA A 356 9.60 7.13 -13.25
C ALA A 356 9.79 8.50 -13.94
N LEU A 357 9.22 8.71 -15.13
CA LEU A 357 9.33 9.99 -15.85
C LEU A 357 8.51 11.08 -15.17
N ILE A 358 7.35 10.73 -14.60
CA ILE A 358 6.51 11.67 -13.84
C ILE A 358 7.24 12.07 -12.55
N TRP A 359 7.77 11.09 -11.82
CA TRP A 359 8.55 11.35 -10.61
C TRP A 359 9.81 12.17 -10.87
N ASP A 360 10.56 11.88 -11.94
CA ASP A 360 11.74 12.65 -12.34
C ASP A 360 11.38 14.11 -12.64
N SER A 361 10.26 14.35 -13.34
CA SER A 361 9.75 15.70 -13.61
C SER A 361 9.35 16.43 -12.32
N PHE A 362 8.68 15.75 -11.38
CA PHE A 362 8.34 16.33 -10.08
C PHE A 362 9.58 16.66 -9.25
N PHE A 363 10.56 15.76 -9.15
CA PHE A 363 11.79 16.02 -8.40
C PHE A 363 12.57 17.20 -8.95
N LYS A 364 12.69 17.32 -10.28
CA LYS A 364 13.28 18.50 -10.94
C LYS A 364 12.50 19.77 -10.61
N THR A 365 11.17 19.69 -10.67
CA THR A 365 10.30 20.82 -10.33
C THR A 365 10.48 21.25 -8.87
N PHE A 366 10.59 20.31 -7.93
CA PHE A 366 10.84 20.60 -6.52
C PHE A 366 12.21 21.26 -6.31
N GLU A 367 13.24 20.78 -7.00
CA GLU A 367 14.58 21.35 -6.95
C GLU A 367 14.59 22.81 -7.47
N ASP A 368 13.93 23.06 -8.60
CA ASP A 368 13.88 24.39 -9.21
C ASP A 368 13.09 25.38 -8.35
N ILE A 369 11.94 24.96 -7.81
CA ILE A 369 11.15 25.78 -6.88
C ILE A 369 11.94 26.05 -5.60
N GLY A 370 12.64 25.05 -5.07
CA GLY A 370 13.51 25.23 -3.90
C GLY A 370 14.59 26.29 -4.16
N LYS A 371 15.27 26.24 -5.32
CA LYS A 371 16.24 27.25 -5.73
C LYS A 371 15.62 28.63 -5.91
N GLU A 372 14.41 28.71 -6.46
CA GLU A 372 13.69 29.97 -6.66
C GLU A 372 13.30 30.61 -5.32
N LEU A 373 12.74 29.84 -4.40
CA LEU A 373 12.36 30.30 -3.06
C LEU A 373 13.58 30.75 -2.24
N LEU A 374 14.73 30.06 -2.38
CA LEU A 374 16.00 30.50 -1.80
C LEU A 374 16.47 31.83 -2.40
N ARG A 375 16.40 32.00 -3.73
CA ARG A 375 16.77 33.24 -4.41
C ARG A 375 15.86 34.42 -4.03
N MET A 376 14.57 34.15 -3.82
CA MET A 376 13.60 35.16 -3.40
C MET A 376 13.69 35.49 -1.90
N GLY A 377 14.58 34.81 -1.15
CA GLY A 377 14.70 34.97 0.30
C GLY A 377 13.46 34.48 1.07
N ALA A 378 12.58 33.71 0.43
CA ALA A 378 11.40 33.10 1.05
C ALA A 378 11.79 31.88 1.90
N ILE A 379 12.89 31.21 1.56
CA ILE A 379 13.57 30.22 2.40
C ILE A 379 14.92 30.83 2.80
N GLY A 380 15.15 30.99 4.10
CA GLY A 380 16.40 31.52 4.63
C GLY A 380 17.30 30.45 5.25
N VAL A 381 18.54 30.84 5.58
CA VAL A 381 19.47 30.03 6.38
C VAL A 381 18.86 29.55 7.70
N PRO A 382 18.06 30.36 8.45
CA PRO A 382 17.41 29.90 9.68
C PRO A 382 16.41 28.77 9.45
N ASP A 383 15.70 28.76 8.32
CA ASP A 383 14.76 27.69 7.98
C ASP A 383 15.51 26.39 7.64
N LEU A 384 16.66 26.52 6.96
CA LEU A 384 17.55 25.40 6.64
C LEU A 384 18.19 24.81 7.90
N ASP A 385 18.64 25.66 8.82
CA ASP A 385 19.22 25.24 10.11
C ASP A 385 18.15 24.55 10.98
N ALA A 386 16.93 25.09 11.01
CA ALA A 386 15.80 24.46 11.70
C ALA A 386 15.43 23.09 11.11
N TRP A 387 15.57 22.91 9.78
CA TRP A 387 15.39 21.61 9.14
C TRP A 387 16.54 20.65 9.44
N ALA A 388 17.78 21.14 9.46
CA ALA A 388 18.97 20.34 9.77
C ALA A 388 18.96 19.83 11.23
N ASP A 389 18.48 20.67 12.16
CA ASP A 389 18.36 20.34 13.58
C ASP A 389 17.06 19.59 13.92
N SER A 390 16.17 19.39 12.94
CA SER A 390 14.93 18.65 13.16
C SER A 390 15.22 17.17 13.42
N LYS A 391 14.64 16.62 14.50
CA LYS A 391 14.80 15.19 14.86
C LYS A 391 14.08 14.24 13.91
N SER A 392 13.27 14.75 12.99
CA SER A 392 12.58 13.96 11.98
C SER A 392 13.44 13.81 10.73
N LYS A 393 13.67 12.57 10.28
CA LYS A 393 14.30 12.30 8.96
C LYS A 393 13.48 12.81 7.76
N ILE A 394 12.24 13.25 7.98
CA ILE A 394 11.34 13.79 6.96
C ILE A 394 11.33 15.30 7.11
N ILE A 395 11.93 15.99 6.15
CA ILE A 395 11.88 17.45 6.06
C ILE A 395 10.49 17.82 5.55
N ASN A 396 9.61 18.30 6.43
CA ASN A 396 8.30 18.83 6.03
C ASN A 396 8.48 20.24 5.44
N ASN A 397 9.07 20.32 4.24
CA ASN A 397 9.11 21.55 3.48
C ASN A 397 7.86 21.63 2.60
N GLY A 398 7.18 22.78 2.56
CA GLY A 398 5.97 22.96 1.75
C GLY A 398 6.22 22.95 0.23
N ILE A 399 7.45 22.63 -0.21
CA ILE A 399 7.89 22.70 -1.61
C ILE A 399 7.10 21.75 -2.51
N PRO A 400 6.87 20.47 -2.16
CA PRO A 400 6.05 19.58 -2.98
C PRO A 400 4.61 20.10 -3.11
N ALA A 401 4.02 20.58 -2.01
CA ALA A 401 2.66 21.12 -2.04
C ALA A 401 2.55 22.36 -2.94
N TYR A 402 3.53 23.26 -2.89
CA TYR A 402 3.60 24.43 -3.77
C TYR A 402 3.75 24.03 -5.25
N ALA A 403 4.60 23.05 -5.54
CA ALA A 403 4.80 22.53 -6.88
C ALA A 403 3.54 21.90 -7.48
N PHE A 404 2.78 21.12 -6.68
CA PHE A 404 1.49 20.58 -7.12
C PHE A 404 0.48 21.69 -7.40
N LEU A 405 0.40 22.69 -6.53
CA LEU A 405 -0.49 23.84 -6.73
C LEU A 405 -0.16 24.59 -8.02
N GLU A 406 1.12 24.83 -8.31
CA GLU A 406 1.55 25.46 -9.56
C GLU A 406 1.15 24.64 -10.79
N CYS A 407 1.33 23.32 -10.75
CA CYS A 407 0.89 22.42 -11.82
C CYS A 407 -0.62 22.50 -12.04
N PHE A 408 -1.43 22.50 -10.97
CA PHE A 408 -2.88 22.66 -11.08
C PHE A 408 -3.27 24.02 -11.69
N LEU A 409 -2.68 25.11 -11.19
CA LEU A 409 -2.97 26.46 -11.69
C LEU A 409 -2.58 26.62 -13.17
N ARG A 410 -1.44 26.04 -13.56
CA ARG A 410 -0.99 26.01 -14.96
C ARG A 410 -1.96 25.22 -15.84
N SER A 411 -2.39 24.06 -15.38
CA SER A 411 -3.34 23.20 -16.11
C SER A 411 -4.67 23.93 -16.33
N ILE A 412 -5.18 24.58 -15.29
CA ILE A 412 -6.41 25.38 -15.35
C ILE A 412 -6.26 26.56 -16.32
N LYS A 413 -5.14 27.30 -16.23
CA LYS A 413 -4.88 28.45 -17.13
C LYS A 413 -4.79 28.05 -18.60
N GLN A 414 -4.28 26.85 -18.88
CA GLN A 414 -4.14 26.33 -20.23
C GLN A 414 -5.42 25.61 -20.73
N GLY A 415 -6.46 25.51 -19.90
CA GLY A 415 -7.70 24.83 -20.26
C GLY A 415 -7.52 23.32 -20.53
N SER A 416 -6.45 22.73 -19.99
CA SER A 416 -6.16 21.31 -20.20
C SER A 416 -7.13 20.42 -19.42
N TYR A 417 -7.48 19.29 -20.02
CA TYR A 417 -8.30 18.25 -19.42
C TYR A 417 -7.50 17.32 -18.49
N GLY A 418 -6.18 17.47 -18.45
CA GLY A 418 -5.24 16.71 -17.64
C GLY A 418 -4.40 17.58 -16.68
N LEU A 419 -3.43 16.96 -16.01
CA LEU A 419 -2.43 17.65 -15.20
C LEU A 419 -1.19 17.91 -16.05
N ILE A 420 -0.88 19.18 -16.30
CA ILE A 420 0.31 19.60 -17.03
C ILE A 420 1.48 19.78 -16.05
N LEU A 421 2.51 18.95 -16.23
CA LEU A 421 3.79 19.07 -15.55
C LEU A 421 4.60 20.26 -16.08
N ARG A 422 5.63 20.68 -15.34
CA ARG A 422 6.44 21.86 -15.70
C ARG A 422 7.08 21.73 -17.09
N ASP A 423 7.42 20.51 -17.47
CA ASP A 423 8.02 20.11 -18.75
C ASP A 423 7.01 20.04 -19.93
N ASN A 424 5.80 20.59 -19.77
CA ASN A 424 4.68 20.50 -20.74
C ASN A 424 4.19 19.07 -21.01
N VAL A 425 4.50 18.11 -20.14
CA VAL A 425 3.94 16.76 -20.21
C VAL A 425 2.55 16.79 -19.58
N GLU A 426 1.53 16.47 -20.37
CA GLU A 426 0.15 16.40 -19.91
C GLU A 426 -0.20 14.98 -19.47
N ILE A 427 -0.67 14.83 -18.22
CA ILE A 427 -1.18 13.57 -17.68
C ILE A 427 -2.70 13.59 -17.77
N THR A 428 -3.26 12.72 -18.60
CA THR A 428 -4.69 12.54 -18.82
C THR A 428 -5.14 11.15 -18.36
N ARG A 429 -6.45 10.89 -18.36
CA ARG A 429 -6.98 9.55 -18.07
C ARG A 429 -6.49 8.47 -19.05
N LEU A 430 -6.08 8.86 -20.26
CA LEU A 430 -5.69 7.93 -21.33
C LEU A 430 -4.21 7.55 -21.28
N ASN A 431 -3.35 8.40 -20.73
CA ASN A 431 -1.91 8.17 -20.66
C ASN A 431 -1.38 7.97 -19.22
N ARG A 432 -2.28 7.98 -18.22
CA ARG A 432 -1.90 7.74 -16.84
C ARG A 432 -1.23 6.36 -16.70
N PRO A 433 -0.17 6.26 -15.91
CA PRO A 433 0.47 4.98 -15.62
C PRO A 433 -0.48 4.03 -14.88
N GLU A 434 -0.44 2.75 -15.24
CA GLU A 434 -1.19 1.68 -14.57
C GLU A 434 -0.31 0.99 -13.52
N GLY A 435 -0.60 1.19 -12.23
CA GLY A 435 0.11 0.52 -11.13
C GLY A 435 0.05 1.31 -9.82
N THR A 436 -0.04 0.60 -8.69
CA THR A 436 -0.29 1.15 -7.35
C THR A 436 0.90 1.88 -6.71
N ASN A 437 2.01 2.07 -7.43
CA ASN A 437 3.17 2.82 -6.94
C ASN A 437 3.15 4.25 -7.47
N PHE A 438 2.06 4.95 -7.16
CA PHE A 438 1.85 6.37 -7.40
C PHE A 438 1.29 7.06 -6.17
#